data_AF-A0A1J9RYB0-F1
#
_entry.id   AF-A0A1J9RYB0-F1
#
_cell.length_a   1.000
_cell.length_b   1.000
_cell.length_c   1.000
_cell.angle_alpha   90.00
_cell.angle_beta   90.00
_cell.angle_gamma   90.00
#
_symmetry.space_group_name_H-M   'P 1'
#
loop_
_entity.id
_entity.type
_entity.pdbx_description
1 polymer ?
#
loop_
_entity_poly.entity_id
_entity_poly.type
_entity_poly.pdbx_seq_one_letter_code
_entity_poly.pdbx_strand_id
1 'polypeptide(L)'
;MVDGDTMAAQQPDGGAHQAPDILSLLSTWGSNFSTQTTKTFSELRPLDYIRLVTIIGAYCLLRPYLMKLGAYLQRRQHEADSQSGQAAGAPFSANDLRGGKKEPKVAIPGVESDSEDEEKDDWGRAARLRQRKFVRQLLEAHETKLREEAEAESDKEIEEFLVD
;
A
#
# COMPACT_ATOMS: atom_id res chain seq x y z
N MET A 1 -5.02 -43.18 60.31
CA MET A 1 -4.06 -42.07 60.16
C MET A 1 -3.47 -42.21 58.76
N VAL A 2 -3.94 -41.47 57.74
CA VAL A 2 -3.80 -40.00 57.56
C VAL A 2 -2.31 -39.69 57.65
N ASP A 3 -1.59 -39.45 56.55
CA ASP A 3 -1.71 -38.36 55.57
C ASP A 3 -1.30 -38.87 54.18
N GLY A 4 -1.95 -38.53 53.07
CA GLY A 4 -2.15 -37.16 52.60
C GLY A 4 -1.53 -37.08 51.20
N ASP A 5 -2.30 -37.57 50.23
CA ASP A 5 -2.08 -37.49 48.78
C ASP A 5 -1.57 -36.09 48.42
N THR A 6 -0.26 -35.97 48.20
CA THR A 6 0.40 -34.69 47.95
C THR A 6 0.19 -34.39 46.48
N MET A 7 -0.93 -33.72 46.20
CA MET A 7 -1.25 -33.10 44.92
C MET A 7 -0.11 -32.14 44.53
N ALA A 8 0.85 -32.63 43.75
CA ALA A 8 1.70 -31.78 42.96
C ALA A 8 0.83 -31.16 41.87
N ALA A 9 0.34 -29.97 42.18
CA ALA A 9 -0.39 -29.11 41.26
C ALA A 9 0.42 -28.99 39.96
N GLN A 10 -0.11 -29.62 38.90
CA GLN A 10 0.17 -29.24 37.53
C GLN A 10 -0.16 -27.76 37.42
N GLN A 11 0.86 -26.90 37.50
CA GLN A 11 0.73 -25.50 37.13
C GLN A 11 0.23 -25.48 35.68
N PRO A 12 -0.91 -24.85 35.38
CA PRO A 12 -1.27 -24.64 33.99
C PRO A 12 -0.16 -23.77 33.41
N ASP A 13 0.46 -24.27 32.33
CA ASP A 13 1.31 -23.52 31.44
C ASP A 13 0.56 -22.25 31.02
N GLY A 14 0.76 -21.20 31.81
CA GLY A 14 0.38 -19.84 31.50
C GLY A 14 1.30 -19.43 30.37
N GLY A 15 0.94 -19.86 29.16
CA GLY A 15 1.44 -19.37 27.90
C GLY A 15 1.13 -17.89 27.78
N ALA A 16 1.85 -17.08 28.54
CA ALA A 16 2.19 -15.74 28.11
C ALA A 16 3.06 -15.94 26.88
N HIS A 17 2.41 -16.02 25.71
CA HIS A 17 3.03 -15.57 24.47
C HIS A 17 3.39 -14.10 24.70
N GLN A 18 4.52 -13.87 25.37
CA GLN A 18 5.13 -12.56 25.44
C GLN A 18 5.37 -12.18 23.99
N ALA A 19 4.61 -11.18 23.52
CA ALA A 19 4.86 -10.59 22.22
C ALA A 19 6.36 -10.29 22.18
N PRO A 20 7.10 -10.82 21.18
CA PRO A 20 8.54 -10.74 21.20
C PRO A 20 8.93 -9.27 21.26
N ASP A 21 9.70 -8.90 22.27
CA ASP A 21 10.14 -7.52 22.47
C ASP A 21 10.75 -7.03 21.15
N ILE A 22 10.30 -5.88 20.66
CA ILE A 22 10.72 -5.35 19.34
C ILE A 22 12.25 -5.24 19.26
N LEU A 23 12.90 -4.94 20.38
CA LEU A 23 14.35 -4.91 20.51
C LEU A 23 15.00 -6.29 20.36
N SER A 24 14.36 -7.36 20.84
CA SER A 24 14.81 -8.75 20.68
C SER A 24 14.63 -9.25 19.24
N LEU A 25 13.57 -8.82 18.55
CA LEU A 25 13.37 -9.10 17.13
C LEU A 25 14.40 -8.37 16.28
N LEU A 26 14.65 -7.09 16.57
CA LEU A 26 15.66 -6.28 15.87
C LEU A 26 17.06 -6.82 16.10
N SER A 27 17.39 -7.24 17.33
CA SER A 27 18.71 -7.82 17.63
C SER A 27 18.89 -9.18 16.98
N THR A 28 17.85 -10.01 16.95
CA THR A 28 17.84 -11.31 16.26
C THR A 28 17.92 -11.14 14.74
N TRP A 29 17.20 -10.17 14.18
CA TRP A 29 17.25 -9.87 12.77
C TRP A 29 18.61 -9.30 12.37
N GLY A 30 19.16 -8.39 13.18
CA GLY A 30 20.48 -7.80 12.97
C GLY A 30 21.62 -8.82 13.08
N SER A 31 21.59 -9.70 14.09
CA SER A 31 22.60 -10.74 14.26
C SER A 31 22.54 -11.78 13.13
N ASN A 32 21.34 -12.19 12.72
CA ASN A 32 21.15 -13.07 11.57
C ASN A 32 21.58 -12.41 10.27
N PHE A 33 21.19 -11.15 10.04
CA PHE A 33 21.59 -10.40 8.86
C PHE A 33 23.11 -10.27 8.76
N SER A 34 23.78 -9.88 9.85
CA SER A 34 25.24 -9.73 9.89
C SER A 34 25.96 -11.06 9.67
N THR A 35 25.49 -12.14 10.30
CA THR A 35 26.12 -13.47 10.17
C THR A 35 25.93 -14.02 8.76
N GLN A 36 24.74 -13.87 8.19
CA GLN A 36 24.42 -14.37 6.86
C GLN A 36 25.10 -13.56 5.76
N THR A 37 25.16 -12.23 5.88
CA THR A 37 25.91 -11.39 4.93
C THR A 37 27.41 -11.65 5.00
N THR A 38 27.99 -11.70 6.21
CA THR A 38 29.44 -11.97 6.38
C THR A 38 29.82 -13.33 5.80
N LYS A 39 29.04 -14.38 6.06
CA LYS A 39 29.27 -15.71 5.51
C LYS A 39 29.15 -15.73 3.98
N THR A 40 28.14 -15.04 3.45
CA THR A 40 27.95 -14.90 2.00
C THR A 40 29.16 -14.22 1.37
N PHE A 41 29.68 -13.14 1.96
CA PHE A 41 30.85 -12.45 1.43
C PHE A 41 32.15 -13.25 1.56
N SER A 42 32.32 -14.06 2.61
CA SER A 42 33.52 -14.88 2.80
C SER A 42 33.59 -16.10 1.87
N GLU A 43 32.44 -16.57 1.37
CA GLU A 43 32.34 -17.74 0.50
C GLU A 43 32.31 -17.37 -1.00
N LEU A 44 32.44 -16.07 -1.33
CA LEU A 44 32.42 -15.61 -2.73
C LEU A 44 33.67 -16.03 -3.48
N ARG A 45 33.46 -16.63 -4.66
CA ARG A 45 34.53 -16.86 -5.64
C ARG A 45 34.87 -15.55 -6.35
N PRO A 46 36.08 -15.40 -6.92
CA PRO A 46 36.48 -14.18 -7.64
C PRO A 46 35.52 -13.75 -8.76
N LEU A 47 34.89 -14.71 -9.44
CA LEU A 47 33.89 -14.45 -10.48
C LEU A 47 32.61 -13.77 -9.93
N ASP A 48 32.23 -14.11 -8.70
CA ASP A 48 31.01 -13.58 -8.07
C ASP A 48 31.25 -12.13 -7.58
N TYR A 49 32.48 -11.77 -7.23
CA TYR A 49 32.88 -10.37 -6.99
C TYR A 49 32.79 -9.49 -8.24
N ILE A 50 33.26 -9.99 -9.39
CA ILE A 50 33.18 -9.23 -10.66
C ILE A 50 31.70 -8.96 -11.02
N ARG A 51 30.84 -9.97 -10.84
CA ARG A 51 29.38 -9.82 -11.03
C ARG A 51 28.78 -8.81 -10.07
N LEU A 52 29.14 -8.83 -8.79
CA LEU A 52 28.68 -7.87 -7.78
C LEU A 52 29.06 -6.43 -8.16
N VAL A 53 30.33 -6.20 -8.51
CA VAL A 53 30.81 -4.88 -8.94
C VAL A 53 30.10 -4.42 -10.22
N THR A 54 29.83 -5.33 -11.15
CA THR A 54 29.09 -5.03 -12.39
C THR A 54 27.66 -4.57 -12.08
N ILE A 55 26.95 -5.27 -11.18
CA ILE A 55 25.59 -4.89 -10.78
C ILE A 55 25.58 -3.54 -10.07
N ILE A 56 26.52 -3.32 -9.14
CA ILE A 56 26.63 -2.04 -8.42
C ILE A 56 26.97 -0.91 -9.38
N GLY A 57 27.95 -1.12 -10.27
CA GLY A 57 28.33 -0.13 -11.29
C GLY A 57 27.16 0.19 -12.23
N ALA A 58 26.45 -0.83 -12.70
CA ALA A 58 25.24 -0.66 -13.50
C ALA A 58 24.15 0.11 -12.73
N TYR A 59 23.93 -0.18 -11.44
CA TYR A 59 22.97 0.55 -10.61
C TYR A 59 23.37 2.01 -10.40
N CYS A 60 24.65 2.28 -10.13
CA CYS A 60 25.15 3.66 -10.01
C CYS A 60 24.92 4.47 -11.28
N LEU A 61 25.09 3.84 -12.45
CA LEU A 61 24.75 4.46 -13.74
C LEU A 61 23.23 4.59 -13.94
N LEU A 62 22.43 3.61 -13.53
CA LEU A 62 20.97 3.61 -13.70
C LEU A 62 20.26 4.63 -12.80
N ARG A 63 20.78 4.86 -11.58
CA ARG A 63 20.22 5.76 -10.56
C ARG A 63 19.90 7.18 -11.06
N PRO A 64 20.78 7.93 -11.73
CA PRO A 64 20.45 9.27 -12.22
C PRO A 64 19.32 9.25 -13.26
N TYR A 65 19.18 8.19 -14.06
CA TYR A 65 18.10 8.06 -15.03
C TYR A 65 16.77 7.73 -14.34
N LEU A 66 16.77 6.85 -13.35
CA LEU A 66 15.60 6.58 -12.51
C LEU A 66 15.12 7.84 -11.78
N MET A 67 16.04 8.64 -11.24
CA MET A 67 15.70 9.91 -10.58
C MET A 67 15.09 10.92 -11.56
N LYS A 68 15.61 10.99 -12.79
CA LYS A 68 15.04 11.86 -13.84
C LYS A 68 13.63 11.42 -14.26
N LEU A 69 13.40 10.11 -14.40
CA LEU A 69 12.06 9.57 -14.69
C LEU A 69 11.10 9.80 -13.54
N GLY A 70 11.52 9.55 -12.30
CA GLY A 70 10.71 9.80 -11.10
C GLY A 70 10.33 11.27 -10.98
N ALA A 71 11.29 12.18 -11.17
CA ALA A 71 11.03 13.62 -11.15
C ALA A 71 10.06 14.05 -12.28
N TYR A 72 10.19 13.47 -13.48
CA TYR A 72 9.28 13.74 -14.59
C TYR A 72 7.85 13.26 -14.30
N LEU A 73 7.71 12.04 -13.77
CA LEU A 73 6.41 11.48 -13.40
C LEU A 73 5.76 12.26 -12.26
N GLN A 74 6.55 12.64 -11.24
CA GLN A 74 6.07 13.48 -10.14
C GLN A 74 5.60 14.85 -10.62
N ARG A 75 6.34 15.50 -11.55
CA ARG A 75 5.91 16.75 -12.17
C ARG A 75 4.61 16.59 -12.94
N ARG A 76 4.48 15.52 -13.73
CA ARG A 76 3.25 15.23 -14.49
C ARG A 76 2.05 14.99 -13.57
N GLN A 77 2.25 14.29 -12.46
CA GLN A 77 1.22 14.06 -11.46
C GLN A 77 0.81 15.37 -10.78
N HIS A 78 1.77 16.20 -10.37
CA HIS A 78 1.48 17.51 -9.79
C HIS A 78 0.80 18.45 -10.78
N GLU A 79 1.15 18.39 -12.06
CA GLU A 79 0.48 19.18 -13.09
C GLU A 79 -0.96 18.71 -13.32
N ALA A 80 -1.21 17.40 -13.39
CA ALA A 80 -2.55 16.83 -13.50
C ALA A 80 -3.43 17.11 -12.25
N ASP A 81 -2.86 17.03 -11.04
CA ASP A 81 -3.54 17.41 -9.80
C ASP A 81 -3.79 18.93 -9.74
N SER A 82 -2.88 19.75 -10.28
CA SER A 82 -3.07 21.20 -10.34
C SER A 82 -4.13 21.62 -11.36
N GLN A 83 -4.27 20.90 -12.48
CA GLN A 83 -5.30 21.15 -13.49
C GLN A 83 -6.68 20.64 -13.05
N SER A 84 -6.74 19.51 -12.34
CA SER A 84 -7.99 19.01 -11.75
C SER A 84 -8.41 19.77 -10.49
N GLY A 85 -7.47 20.27 -9.70
CA GLY A 85 -7.71 21.10 -8.52
C GLY A 85 -8.08 22.56 -8.81
N GLN A 86 -7.74 23.08 -9.99
CA GLN A 86 -8.16 24.43 -10.42
C GLN A 86 -9.67 24.55 -10.67
N ALA A 87 -10.39 23.45 -10.88
CA ALA A 87 -11.86 23.44 -10.93
C ALA A 87 -12.53 23.44 -9.53
N ALA A 88 -11.77 23.23 -8.45
CA ALA A 88 -12.26 23.14 -7.06
C ALA A 88 -11.48 24.07 -6.11
N GLY A 89 -11.02 25.21 -6.62
CA GLY A 89 -10.01 26.05 -5.99
C GLY A 89 -10.43 26.70 -4.67
N ALA A 90 -9.78 26.29 -3.58
CA ALA A 90 -9.27 27.21 -2.58
C ALA A 90 -7.74 27.03 -2.49
N PRO A 91 -6.94 28.11 -2.48
CA PRO A 91 -5.49 28.02 -2.41
C PRO A 91 -5.07 27.52 -1.02
N PHE A 92 -4.62 26.28 -0.93
CA PHE A 92 -3.99 25.77 0.30
C PHE A 92 -2.75 26.61 0.61
N SER A 93 -2.78 27.32 1.73
CA SER A 93 -1.67 28.15 2.20
C SER A 93 -0.67 27.27 2.93
N ALA A 94 0.63 27.57 2.86
CA ALA A 94 1.67 26.86 3.60
C ALA A 94 1.40 26.83 5.13
N ASN A 95 0.57 27.75 5.62
CA ASN A 95 0.13 27.80 7.01
C ASN A 95 -0.89 26.69 7.36
N ASP A 96 -1.61 26.11 6.39
CA ASP A 96 -2.55 25.00 6.60
C ASP A 96 -1.83 23.66 6.85
N LEU A 97 -0.57 23.54 6.40
CA LEU A 97 0.25 22.34 6.60
C LEU A 97 0.98 22.34 7.95
N ARG A 98 0.94 23.45 8.69
CA ARG A 98 1.66 23.64 9.97
C ARG A 98 0.72 23.46 11.17
N GLY A 99 -0.13 22.43 11.14
CA GLY A 99 -0.83 21.85 12.31
C GLY A 99 -1.52 22.83 13.27
N GLY A 100 -1.92 24.01 12.81
CA GLY A 100 -2.20 25.13 13.68
C GLY A 100 -3.30 26.02 13.11
N LYS A 101 -4.54 25.58 13.37
CA LYS A 101 -5.83 26.25 13.12
C LYS A 101 -6.50 25.87 11.80
N LYS A 102 -7.58 25.09 12.00
CA LYS A 102 -8.61 24.65 11.06
C LYS A 102 -8.09 23.71 9.98
N GLU A 103 -8.13 22.42 10.31
CA GLU A 103 -8.05 21.35 9.33
C GLU A 103 -8.98 21.65 8.15
N PRO A 104 -8.46 21.82 6.92
CA PRO A 104 -9.32 21.62 5.79
C PRO A 104 -9.62 20.13 5.79
N LYS A 105 -10.81 19.76 6.31
CA LYS A 105 -11.39 18.44 6.08
C LYS A 105 -11.25 18.18 4.59
N VAL A 106 -10.33 17.30 4.21
CA VAL A 106 -10.15 16.91 2.82
C VAL A 106 -11.44 16.20 2.45
N ALA A 107 -12.40 16.96 1.95
CA ALA A 107 -13.71 16.48 1.57
C ALA A 107 -13.47 15.54 0.39
N ILE A 108 -13.44 14.24 0.68
CA ILE A 108 -13.54 13.22 -0.36
C ILE A 108 -14.88 13.49 -1.05
N PRO A 109 -14.90 13.85 -2.35
CA PRO A 109 -16.15 14.18 -3.03
C PRO A 109 -17.13 13.00 -2.93
N GLY A 110 -18.27 13.22 -2.28
CA GLY A 110 -19.35 12.22 -2.09
C GLY A 110 -19.68 11.82 -0.64
N VAL A 111 -19.18 12.50 0.39
CA VAL A 111 -19.56 12.25 1.79
C VAL A 111 -20.04 13.56 2.43
N GLU A 112 -21.35 13.67 2.69
CA GLU A 112 -21.86 14.62 3.69
C GLU A 112 -21.32 14.18 5.04
N SER A 113 -20.35 14.93 5.56
CA SER A 113 -19.71 14.67 6.85
C SER A 113 -20.59 15.20 7.98
N ASP A 114 -21.72 14.55 8.22
CA ASP A 114 -22.52 14.74 9.44
C ASP A 114 -22.32 13.55 10.38
N SER A 115 -21.25 13.58 11.16
CA SER A 115 -21.04 12.72 12.32
C SER A 115 -19.94 13.35 13.16
N GLU A 116 -20.38 14.11 14.16
CA GLU A 116 -19.58 14.45 15.34
C GLU A 116 -19.34 13.15 16.11
N ASP A 117 -18.28 12.41 15.80
CA ASP A 117 -17.75 11.42 16.75
C ASP A 117 -16.28 11.08 16.48
N GLU A 118 -15.50 11.37 17.52
CA GLU A 118 -14.18 10.88 17.92
C GLU A 118 -13.06 10.68 16.88
N GLU A 119 -12.01 11.45 17.16
CA GLU A 119 -10.62 11.52 16.70
C GLU A 119 -9.83 10.18 16.72
N LYS A 120 -10.38 9.09 16.17
CA LYS A 120 -9.69 7.79 16.05
C LYS A 120 -9.69 7.25 14.62
N ASP A 121 -8.49 7.29 14.02
CA ASP A 121 -8.04 6.47 12.89
C ASP A 121 -8.81 6.59 11.56
N ASP A 122 -8.89 7.82 11.04
CA ASP A 122 -9.45 8.13 9.72
C ASP A 122 -8.76 7.40 8.54
N TRP A 123 -7.48 7.02 8.70
CA TRP A 123 -6.73 6.31 7.66
C TRP A 123 -7.33 4.93 7.33
N GLY A 124 -7.74 4.17 8.35
CA GLY A 124 -8.32 2.83 8.16
C GLY A 124 -9.68 2.87 7.47
N ARG A 125 -10.51 3.87 7.82
CA ARG A 125 -11.82 4.09 7.19
C ARG A 125 -11.67 4.56 5.74
N ALA A 126 -10.77 5.51 5.49
CA ALA A 126 -10.48 6.01 4.14
C ALA A 126 -9.90 4.91 3.22
N ALA A 127 -9.00 4.06 3.72
CA ALA A 127 -8.42 2.95 2.96
C ALA A 127 -9.50 1.92 2.56
N ARG A 128 -10.37 1.53 3.50
CA ARG A 128 -11.50 0.62 3.23
C ARG A 128 -12.48 1.21 2.22
N LEU A 129 -12.75 2.51 2.30
CA LEU A 129 -13.64 3.18 1.36
C LEU A 129 -13.05 3.22 -0.06
N ARG A 130 -11.75 3.51 -0.20
CA ARG A 130 -11.04 3.45 -1.49
C ARG A 130 -11.07 2.06 -2.11
N GLN A 131 -10.85 1.02 -1.29
CA GLN A 131 -10.94 -0.38 -1.73
C GLN A 131 -12.35 -0.71 -2.24
N ARG A 132 -13.40 -0.34 -1.50
CA ARG A 132 -14.79 -0.56 -1.92
C ARG A 132 -15.14 0.19 -3.21
N LYS A 133 -14.65 1.42 -3.37
CA LYS A 133 -14.88 2.21 -4.59
C LYS A 133 -14.20 1.59 -5.81
N PHE A 134 -12.97 1.11 -5.66
CA PHE A 134 -12.24 0.43 -6.73
C PHE A 134 -12.96 -0.86 -7.16
N VAL A 135 -13.42 -1.66 -6.20
CA VAL A 135 -14.21 -2.88 -6.49
C VAL A 135 -15.52 -2.54 -7.21
N ARG A 136 -16.23 -1.50 -6.76
CA ARG A 136 -17.48 -1.07 -7.41
C ARG A 136 -17.26 -0.60 -8.84
N GLN A 137 -16.23 0.21 -9.09
CA GLN A 137 -15.88 0.67 -10.44
C GLN A 137 -15.50 -0.50 -11.36
N LEU A 138 -14.78 -1.48 -10.84
CA LEU A 138 -14.39 -2.65 -11.61
C LEU A 138 -15.60 -3.54 -11.95
N LEU A 139 -16.57 -3.67 -11.04
CA LEU A 139 -17.82 -4.38 -11.29
C LEU A 139 -18.70 -3.67 -12.33
N GLU A 140 -18.84 -2.34 -12.20
CA GLU A 140 -19.61 -1.50 -13.12
C GLU A 140 -19.02 -1.52 -14.53
N ALA A 141 -17.70 -1.42 -14.67
CA ALA A 141 -17.02 -1.54 -15.97
C ALA A 141 -17.20 -2.92 -16.63
N HIS A 142 -17.34 -3.97 -15.82
CA HIS A 142 -17.64 -5.31 -16.34
C HIS A 142 -19.09 -5.42 -16.81
N GLU A 143 -20.04 -4.85 -16.07
CA GLU A 143 -21.45 -4.79 -16.45
C GLU A 143 -21.67 -3.99 -17.73
N THR A 144 -21.02 -2.82 -17.87
CA THR A 144 -21.12 -2.01 -19.09
C THR A 144 -20.54 -2.73 -20.29
N LYS A 145 -19.39 -3.40 -20.14
CA LYS A 145 -18.77 -4.17 -21.21
C LYS A 145 -19.68 -5.31 -21.68
N LEU A 146 -20.31 -6.03 -20.74
CA LEU A 146 -21.24 -7.11 -21.08
C LEU A 146 -22.48 -6.56 -21.82
N ARG A 147 -22.94 -5.36 -21.45
CA ARG A 147 -24.07 -4.70 -22.11
C ARG A 147 -23.71 -4.23 -23.53
N GLU A 148 -22.52 -3.65 -23.70
CA GLU A 148 -21.99 -3.26 -25.02
C GLU A 148 -21.81 -4.49 -25.94
N GLU A 149 -21.35 -5.61 -25.41
CA GLU A 149 -21.24 -6.88 -26.16
C GLU A 149 -22.62 -7.40 -26.58
N ALA A 150 -23.63 -7.32 -25.70
CA ALA A 150 -25.00 -7.71 -26.01
C ALA A 150 -25.69 -6.75 -27.02
N GLU A 151 -25.46 -5.45 -26.90
CA GLU A 151 -25.94 -4.44 -27.86
C GLU A 151 -25.27 -4.63 -29.23
N ALA A 152 -23.96 -4.94 -29.27
CA ALA A 152 -23.23 -5.22 -30.51
C ALA A 152 -23.62 -6.55 -31.18
N GLU A 153 -24.07 -7.55 -30.41
CA GLU A 153 -24.62 -8.80 -30.96
C GLU A 153 -26.04 -8.58 -31.51
N SER A 154 -26.86 -7.79 -30.82
CA SER A 154 -28.19 -7.37 -31.31
C SER A 154 -28.09 -6.54 -32.59
N ASP A 155 -27.13 -5.62 -32.70
CA ASP A 155 -26.95 -4.79 -33.90
C ASP A 155 -26.51 -5.62 -35.11
N LYS A 156 -25.68 -6.65 -34.91
CA LYS A 156 -25.29 -7.60 -35.97
C LYS A 156 -26.46 -8.45 -36.45
N GLU A 157 -27.32 -8.89 -35.52
CA GLU A 157 -28.52 -9.66 -35.85
C GLU A 157 -29.52 -8.82 -36.66
N ILE A 158 -29.58 -7.50 -36.43
CA ILE A 158 -30.35 -6.55 -37.23
C ILE A 158 -29.72 -6.32 -38.61
N GLU A 159 -28.39 -6.21 -38.69
CA GLU A 159 -27.66 -6.04 -39.97
C GLU A 159 -27.89 -7.22 -40.92
N GLU A 160 -27.97 -8.45 -40.40
CA GLU A 160 -28.29 -9.65 -41.18
C GLU A 160 -29.70 -9.58 -41.83
N PHE A 161 -30.65 -8.88 -41.23
CA PHE A 161 -32.00 -8.67 -41.78
C PHE A 161 -32.12 -7.51 -42.79
N LEU A 162 -31.10 -6.66 -42.92
CA LEU A 162 -31.08 -5.53 -43.87
C LEU A 162 -30.42 -5.87 -45.22
N VAL A 163 -29.74 -7.02 -45.32
CA VAL A 163 -29.15 -7.53 -46.56
C VAL A 163 -30.17 -8.44 -47.28
N ASP A 164 -31.19 -7.83 -47.88
CA ASP A 164 -32.06 -8.43 -48.91
C ASP A 164 -32.21 -7.44 -50.08
#